data_AF-A0A1Y0VQS8-F1
#
_entry.id   AF-A0A1Y0VQS8-F1
#
_cell.length_a   1.000
_cell.length_b   1.000
_cell.length_c   1.000
_cell.angle_alpha   90.00
_cell.angle_beta   90.00
_cell.angle_gamma   90.00
#
_symmetry.space_group_name_H-M   'P 1'
#
loop_
_entity.id
_entity.type
_entity.pdbx_description
1 polymer ?
#
loop_
_entity_poly.entity_id
_entity_poly.type
_entity_poly.pdbx_seq_one_letter_code
_entity_poly.pdbx_strand_id
1 'polypeptide(L)' 'MALPVDEFQQVVKITAEEWRQYMHGDVLSTTTAGKGWVAVAVDDTVVGPGKLVQGTVKNFYPKGLRMNF' A
#
# COMPACT_ATOMS: atom_id res chain seq x y z
N MET A 1 1.92 -9.06 -16.24
CA MET A 1 3.15 -8.31 -15.93
C MET A 1 2.80 -7.27 -14.89
N ALA A 2 3.54 -7.17 -13.79
CA ALA A 2 3.40 -6.06 -12.85
C ALA A 2 4.09 -4.83 -13.46
N LEU A 3 3.50 -3.65 -13.29
CA LEU A 3 4.11 -2.39 -13.73
C LEU A 3 5.31 -2.06 -12.83
N PRO A 4 6.37 -1.41 -13.35
CA PRO A 4 7.42 -0.84 -12.52
C PRO A 4 6.85 0.29 -11.65
N VAL A 5 7.45 0.53 -10.48
CA VAL A 5 7.00 1.55 -9.51
C VAL A 5 6.83 2.94 -10.16
N ASP A 6 7.71 3.27 -11.10
CA ASP A 6 7.76 4.57 -11.78
C ASP A 6 6.58 4.83 -12.74
N GLU A 7 5.92 3.76 -13.22
CA GLU A 7 4.73 3.90 -14.08
C GLU A 7 3.43 4.13 -13.29
N PHE A 8 3.46 4.00 -11.95
CA PHE A 8 2.27 4.27 -11.15
C PHE A 8 2.10 5.76 -10.89
N GLN A 9 0.93 6.30 -11.25
CA GLN A 9 0.58 7.70 -11.03
C GLN A 9 0.66 8.13 -9.56
N GLN A 10 0.41 7.20 -8.64
CA GLN A 10 0.47 7.45 -7.20
C GLN A 10 1.04 6.23 -6.49
N VAL A 11 2.17 6.43 -5.82
CA VAL A 11 2.84 5.40 -5.01
C VAL A 11 2.95 5.89 -3.58
N VAL A 12 2.59 5.04 -2.63
CA VAL A 12 2.86 5.24 -1.21
C VAL A 12 3.97 4.26 -0.82
N LYS A 13 5.14 4.81 -0.51
CA LYS A 13 6.25 4.05 0.05
C LYS A 13 5.98 3.82 1.54
N ILE A 14 6.05 2.57 1.98
CA ILE A 14 5.85 2.16 3.36
C ILE A 14 7.11 1.46 3.87
N THR A 15 7.30 1.46 5.18
CA THR A 15 8.42 0.76 5.82
C THR A 15 8.18 -0.75 5.93
N ALA A 16 9.23 -1.52 6.24
CA ALA A 16 9.12 -2.95 6.51
C ALA A 16 8.25 -3.28 7.75
N GLU A 17 8.08 -2.34 8.68
CA GLU A 17 7.18 -2.51 9.83
C GLU A 17 5.71 -2.35 9.40
N GLU A 18 5.41 -1.30 8.63
CA GLU A 18 4.10 -1.05 8.04
C GLU A 18 3.71 -2.14 7.02
N TRP A 19 4.69 -2.76 6.37
CA TRP A 19 4.48 -3.90 5.49
C TRP A 19 3.74 -5.04 6.21
N ARG A 20 4.12 -5.34 7.46
CA ARG A 20 3.44 -6.37 8.24
C ARG A 20 1.97 -6.00 8.44
N GLN A 21 1.70 -4.76 8.86
CA GLN A 21 0.34 -4.25 9.01
C GLN A 21 -0.46 -4.35 7.70
N TYR A 22 0.17 -4.01 6.57
CA TYR A 22 -0.42 -4.16 5.23
C TYR A 22 -0.75 -5.64 4.90
N MET A 23 0.13 -6.58 5.21
CA MET A 23 -0.13 -8.01 5.00
C MET A 23 -1.27 -8.54 5.88
N HIS A 24 -1.41 -8.00 7.09
CA HIS A 24 -2.49 -8.35 8.03
C HIS A 24 -3.86 -7.81 7.61
N GLY A 25 -3.89 -6.78 6.76
CA GLY A 25 -5.15 -6.15 6.36
C GLY A 25 -5.42 -4.80 7.02
N ASP A 26 -4.48 -4.28 7.81
CA ASP A 26 -4.63 -3.05 8.57
C ASP A 26 -4.62 -1.81 7.69
N VAL A 27 -5.12 -0.72 8.27
CA VAL A 27 -5.17 0.60 7.65
C VAL A 27 -3.90 1.35 8.00
N LEU A 28 -3.25 1.94 7.00
CA LEU A 28 -1.99 2.68 7.18
C LEU A 28 -2.24 4.19 7.21
N SER A 29 -1.57 4.89 8.12
CA SER A 29 -1.60 6.35 8.18
C SER A 29 -0.48 6.91 7.30
N THR A 30 -0.77 7.89 6.44
CA THR A 30 0.27 8.52 5.62
C THR A 30 0.10 10.02 5.62
N THR A 31 1.23 10.74 5.62
CA THR A 31 1.27 12.18 5.42
C THR A 31 1.23 12.56 3.93
N THR A 32 1.22 11.57 3.04
CA THR A 32 1.15 11.78 1.59
C THR A 32 -0.14 12.50 1.24
N ALA A 33 -0.02 13.68 0.65
CA ALA A 33 -1.15 14.45 0.15
C ALA A 33 -1.71 13.79 -1.12
N GLY A 34 -3.04 13.62 -1.16
CA GLY A 34 -3.71 13.04 -2.34
C GLY A 34 -5.02 12.35 -1.99
N LYS A 35 -5.65 11.81 -3.04
CA LYS A 35 -6.85 10.98 -2.94
C LYS A 35 -6.89 10.03 -4.13
N GLY A 36 -7.41 8.82 -3.92
CA GLY A 36 -7.63 7.87 -5.01
C GLY A 36 -6.92 6.53 -4.80
N TRP A 37 -6.77 5.79 -5.89
CA TRP A 37 -6.06 4.52 -5.90
C TRP A 37 -4.57 4.78 -5.93
N VAL A 38 -3.85 4.07 -5.05
CA VAL A 38 -2.41 4.18 -4.90
C VAL A 38 -1.79 2.80 -4.95
N ALA A 39 -0.59 2.69 -5.50
CA ALA A 39 0.24 1.51 -5.34
C ALA A 39 0.99 1.61 -4.00
N VAL A 40 0.97 0.54 -3.22
CA VAL A 40 1.76 0.43 -1.99
C VAL A 40 3.07 -0.24 -2.37
N ALA A 41 4.20 0.35 -1.95
CA ALA A 41 5.54 -0.15 -2.26
C ALA A 41 6.43 -0.23 -1.01
N VAL A 42 7.25 -1.27 -0.94
CA VAL A 42 8.28 -1.50 0.09
C VAL A 42 9.62 -1.61 -0.65
N ASP A 43 10.64 -0.85 -0.24
CA ASP A 43 11.98 -0.89 -0.85
C ASP A 43 11.95 -0.92 -2.40
N ASP A 44 11.19 0.02 -3.00
CA ASP A 44 11.01 0.15 -4.46
C ASP A 44 10.40 -1.09 -5.16
N THR A 45 9.69 -1.93 -4.41
CA THR A 45 8.88 -3.03 -4.94
C THR A 45 7.40 -2.78 -4.66
N VAL A 46 6.55 -2.78 -5.69
CA VAL A 46 5.09 -2.69 -5.50
C VAL A 46 4.57 -4.01 -4.93
N VAL A 47 3.92 -3.91 -3.78
CA VAL A 47 3.41 -5.07 -3.04
C VAL A 47 1.90 -5.22 -3.15
N GLY A 48 1.19 -4.17 -3.54
CA GLY A 48 -0.24 -4.27 -3.81
C GLY A 48 -0.97 -2.94 -3.88
N PRO A 49 -2.29 -2.98 -4.09
CA PRO A 49 -3.14 -1.79 -4.17
C PRO A 49 -3.54 -1.26 -2.79
N GLY A 50 -3.66 0.05 -2.71
CA GLY A 50 -4.27 0.77 -1.59
C GLY A 50 -5.19 1.88 -2.11
N LYS A 51 -6.01 2.44 -1.22
CA LYS A 51 -6.82 3.61 -1.53
C LYS A 51 -6.59 4.72 -0.51
N LEU A 52 -5.98 5.81 -0.95
CA LEU A 52 -5.72 6.99 -0.14
C LEU A 52 -7.00 7.83 0.00
N VAL A 53 -7.44 8.02 1.24
CA VAL A 53 -8.60 8.83 1.62
C VAL A 53 -8.26 9.59 2.90
N GLN A 54 -8.26 10.93 2.84
CA GLN A 54 -8.07 11.81 4.01
C GLN A 54 -6.80 11.51 4.85
N GLY A 55 -5.65 11.30 4.19
CA GLY A 55 -4.39 11.01 4.90
C GLY A 55 -4.29 9.57 5.42
N THR A 56 -5.12 8.67 4.91
CA THR A 56 -5.13 7.27 5.33
C THR A 56 -5.21 6.36 4.12
N VAL A 57 -4.36 5.34 4.07
CA VAL A 57 -4.37 4.31 3.02
C VAL A 57 -5.20 3.13 3.50
N LYS A 58 -6.39 3.00 2.92
CA LYS A 58 -7.20 1.78 3.07
C LYS A 58 -6.53 0.65 2.32
N ASN A 59 -6.33 -0.45 3.02
CA ASN A 59 -5.70 -1.63 2.44
C ASN A 59 -6.69 -2.46 1.63
N PHE A 60 -6.33 -2.75 0.38
CA PHE A 60 -7.08 -3.61 -0.54
C PHE A 60 -6.39 -4.95 -0.79
N TYR A 61 -5.48 -5.35 0.11
CA TYR A 61 -4.84 -6.65 0.06
C TYR A 61 -5.88 -7.78 0.23
N PRO A 62 -5.90 -8.76 -0.68
CA PRO A 62 -6.94 -9.78 -0.75
C PRO A 62 -6.98 -10.61 0.52
N LYS A 63 -8.19 -10.76 1.09
CA LYS A 63 -8.39 -11.38 2.40
C LYS A 63 -7.82 -12.80 2.51
N GLY A 64 -7.90 -13.58 1.43
CA GLY A 64 -7.38 -14.96 1.40
C GLY A 64 -5.86 -15.09 1.32
N LEU A 65 -5.14 -13.99 1.08
CA LEU A 65 -3.67 -13.96 1.07
C LEU A 65 -3.10 -13.25 2.31
N ARG A 66 -3.96 -12.73 3.19
CA ARG A 66 -3.52 -12.07 4.42
C ARG A 66 -2.78 -13.07 5.29
N MET A 67 -1.65 -12.64 5.81
CA MET A 67 -0.79 -13.48 6.63
C MET A 67 -0.84 -13.00 8.07
N ASN A 68 -0.98 -13.95 9.00
CA ASN A 68 -1.28 -13.66 10.40
C ASN A 68 -0.09 -14.03 11.33
N PHE A 69 1.08 -13.49 11.03
CA PHE A 69 2.32 -13.70 11.82
C PHE A 69 2.68 -12.52 12.72
#